data_AF-A0A7Z9MTE2-F1
#
_entry.id   AF-A0A7Z9MTE2-F1
#
_cell.length_a   1.000
_cell.length_b   1.000
_cell.length_c   1.000
_cell.angle_alpha   90.00
_cell.angle_beta   90.00
_cell.angle_gamma   90.00
#
_symmetry.space_group_name_H-M   'P 1'
#
loop_
_entity.id
_entity.type
_entity.pdbx_description
1 polymer ?
#
loop_
_entity_poly.entity_id
_entity_poly.type
_entity_poly.pdbx_seq_one_letter_code
_entity_poly.pdbx_strand_id
1 'polypeptide(L)' 'MDRFRALAEEDHAGSQYYLASMYDTEKDVPENGTIAVQWYSLAAQQGHLYAQSRLGYMHENSKGAPKNYVIAYVW' A
#
# COMPACT_ATOMS: atom_id res chain seq x y z
N MET A 1 5.34 -7.19 -15.54
CA MET A 1 5.34 -7.26 -14.06
C MET A 1 6.72 -7.01 -13.48
N ASP A 2 7.80 -7.55 -14.06
CA ASP A 2 9.17 -7.39 -13.49
C ASP A 2 9.79 -5.99 -13.60
N ARG A 3 9.35 -5.16 -14.55
CA ARG A 3 9.94 -3.82 -14.76
C ARG A 3 9.48 -2.76 -13.73
N PHE A 4 8.34 -2.96 -13.06
CA PHE A 4 7.85 -2.05 -12.01
C PHE A 4 8.44 -2.40 -10.63
N ARG A 5 8.75 -3.68 -10.38
CA ARG A 5 9.50 -4.12 -9.18
C ARG A 5 10.88 -3.47 -9.13
N ALA A 6 11.62 -3.47 -10.23
CA ALA A 6 12.97 -2.91 -10.29
C ALA A 6 13.04 -1.38 -10.10
N LEU A 7 11.97 -0.63 -10.42
CA LEU A 7 11.93 0.83 -10.26
C LEU A 7 11.51 1.27 -8.84
N ALA A 8 10.78 0.42 -8.12
CA ALA A 8 10.40 0.68 -6.74
C ALA A 8 11.43 0.16 -5.72
N GLU A 9 12.38 -0.67 -6.18
CA GLU A 9 13.60 -1.06 -5.44
C GLU A 9 14.62 0.09 -5.34
N GLU A 10 14.47 1.18 -6.09
CA GLU A 10 15.20 2.44 -5.86
C GLU A 10 14.53 3.23 -4.71
N ASP A 11 14.60 2.66 -3.50
CA ASP A 11 14.43 3.21 -2.12
C ASP A 11 13.71 4.57 -1.90
N HIS A 12 12.70 4.90 -2.71
CA HIS A 12 11.98 6.15 -2.61
C HIS A 12 10.54 5.87 -2.22
N ALA A 13 10.28 5.95 -0.91
CA ALA A 13 8.96 5.73 -0.32
C ALA A 13 7.83 6.51 -1.02
N GLY A 14 8.13 7.68 -1.61
CA GLY A 14 7.18 8.44 -2.42
C GLY A 14 6.76 7.74 -3.72
N SER A 15 7.70 7.11 -4.43
CA SER A 15 7.43 6.33 -5.65
C SER A 15 6.60 5.08 -5.34
N GLN A 16 6.93 4.40 -4.24
CA GLN A 16 6.19 3.24 -3.76
C GLN A 16 4.75 3.62 -3.35
N TYR A 17 4.58 4.74 -2.64
CA TYR A 17 3.26 5.31 -2.34
C TYR A 17 2.47 5.64 -3.61
N TYR A 18 3.10 6.29 -4.58
CA TYR A 18 2.42 6.66 -5.82
C TYR A 18 1.96 5.42 -6.58
N LEU A 19 2.81 4.41 -6.71
CA LEU A 19 2.46 3.14 -7.33
C LEU A 19 1.31 2.43 -6.58
N ALA A 20 1.36 2.39 -5.25
CA ALA A 20 0.28 1.86 -4.43
C ALA A 20 -1.05 2.58 -4.70
N SER A 21 -1.01 3.91 -4.80
CA SER A 21 -2.19 4.73 -5.06
C SER A 21 -2.80 4.46 -6.44
N MET A 22 -1.99 4.17 -7.45
CA MET A 22 -2.48 3.79 -8.77
C MET A 22 -3.31 2.51 -8.70
N TYR A 23 -2.82 1.48 -8.00
CA TYR A 23 -3.57 0.24 -7.78
C TYR A 23 -4.80 0.44 -6.88
N ASP A 24 -4.74 1.32 -5.87
CA ASP A 24 -5.87 1.65 -4.98
C ASP A 24 -7.01 2.41 -5.70
N THR A 25 -6.69 3.17 -6.76
CA THR A 25 -7.70 3.94 -7.52
C THR A 25 -8.55 3.12 -8.49
N GLU A 26 -8.09 1.94 -8.89
CA GLU A 26 -8.86 1.02 -9.74
C GLU A 26 -9.89 0.27 -8.88
N LYS A 27 -11.04 0.92 -8.68
CA LYS A 27 -12.14 0.44 -7.84
C LYS A 27 -12.56 -0.99 -8.21
N ASP A 28 -12.69 -1.82 -7.18
CA ASP A 28 -13.35 -3.13 -7.15
C ASP A 28 -12.66 -4.30 -7.85
N VAL A 29 -11.35 -4.20 -8.14
CA VAL A 29 -10.52 -5.37 -8.46
C VAL A 29 -9.82 -5.84 -7.18
N PRO A 30 -10.21 -6.98 -6.56
CA PRO A 30 -9.64 -7.43 -5.29
C PRO A 30 -8.12 -7.60 -5.36
N GLU A 31 -7.60 -8.06 -6.49
CA GLU A 31 -6.17 -8.24 -6.75
C GLU A 31 -5.40 -6.92 -6.64
N ASN A 32 -5.94 -5.82 -7.18
CA ASN A 32 -5.32 -4.50 -7.11
C ASN A 32 -5.27 -3.99 -5.67
N GLY A 33 -6.30 -4.25 -4.87
CA GLY A 33 -6.27 -3.95 -3.44
C GLY A 33 -5.10 -4.63 -2.74
N THR A 34 -4.88 -5.93 -3.01
CA THR A 34 -3.76 -6.67 -2.40
C THR A 34 -2.41 -6.13 -2.84
N ILE A 35 -2.26 -5.76 -4.12
CA ILE A 35 -1.03 -5.14 -4.64
C ILE A 35 -0.80 -3.77 -3.99
N ALA A 36 -1.85 -2.95 -3.84
CA ALA A 36 -1.75 -1.65 -3.17
C ALA A 36 -1.31 -1.79 -1.69
N VAL A 37 -1.85 -2.77 -0.94
CA VAL A 37 -1.40 -3.06 0.43
C VAL A 37 0.09 -3.38 0.49
N GLN A 38 0.61 -4.17 -0.45
CA GLN A 38 2.03 -4.52 -0.51
C GLN A 38 2.91 -3.29 -0.70
N TRP A 39 2.56 -2.41 -1.65
CA TRP A 39 3.32 -1.20 -1.93
C TRP A 39 3.22 -0.15 -0.82
N TYR A 40 2.02 0.06 -0.24
CA TYR A 40 1.87 0.92 0.93
C TYR A 40 2.67 0.41 2.13
N SER A 41 2.75 -0.92 2.32
CA SER A 41 3.56 -1.51 3.40
C SER A 41 5.04 -1.18 3.26
N LEU A 42 5.60 -1.25 2.05
CA LEU A 42 7.00 -0.90 1.80
C LEU A 42 7.28 0.59 2.08
N ALA A 43 6.40 1.49 1.59
CA ALA A 43 6.53 2.92 1.83
C ALA A 43 6.33 3.28 3.32
N ALA A 44 5.40 2.61 4.00
CA ALA A 44 5.13 2.79 5.42
C ALA A 44 6.32 2.39 6.31
N GLN A 45 7.00 1.28 5.96
CA GLN A 45 8.23 0.83 6.64
C GLN A 45 9.38 1.82 6.53
N GLN A 46 9.41 2.63 5.47
CA GLN A 46 10.39 3.72 5.28
C GLN A 46 9.95 5.05 5.94
N GLY A 47 8.82 5.08 6.64
CA GLY A 47 8.33 6.27 7.33
C GLY A 47 7.47 7.22 6.49
N HIS A 48 6.97 6.79 5.33
CA HIS A 48 6.11 7.65 4.50
C HIS A 48 4.72 7.81 5.12
N LEU A 49 4.46 9.00 5.68
CA LEU A 49 3.24 9.32 6.45
C LEU A 49 1.94 8.94 5.73
N TYR A 50 1.79 9.30 4.45
CA TYR A 50 0.57 8.98 3.71
C TYR A 50 0.41 7.49 3.43
N ALA A 51 1.50 6.74 3.37
CA ALA A 51 1.44 5.30 3.16
C ALA A 51 0.99 4.59 4.44
N GLN A 52 1.46 5.06 5.61
CA GLN A 52 1.02 4.57 6.92
C GLN A 52 -0.50 4.76 7.07
N SER A 53 -0.98 6.00 6.89
CA SER A 53 -2.42 6.28 7.01
C SER A 53 -3.28 5.51 6.00
N ARG A 54 -2.78 5.30 4.77
CA ARG A 54 -3.48 4.48 3.76
C ARG A 54 -3.55 3.01 4.17
N LEU A 55 -2.45 2.47 4.67
CA LEU A 55 -2.38 1.09 5.11
C LEU A 55 -3.34 0.84 6.29
N GLY A 56 -3.41 1.77 7.24
CA GLY A 56 -4.37 1.70 8.33
C GLY A 56 -5.82 1.70 7.83
N TYR A 57 -6.17 2.64 6.95
CA TYR A 57 -7.49 2.70 6.32
C TYR A 57 -7.86 1.41 5.56
N MET A 58 -6.92 0.81 4.83
CA MET A 58 -7.16 -0.43 4.09
C MET A 58 -7.46 -1.60 5.02
N HIS A 59 -6.75 -1.72 6.14
CA HIS A 59 -7.02 -2.73 7.17
C HIS A 59 -8.30 -2.45 7.96
N GLU A 60 -8.78 -1.21 8.10
CA GLU A 60 -10.10 -0.95 8.69
C GLU A 60 -11.25 -1.32 7.77
N ASN A 61 -11.06 -1.19 6.45
CA ASN A 61 -12.12 -1.32 5.45
C ASN A 61 -12.06 -2.63 4.66
N SER A 62 -11.20 -3.57 5.05
CA SER A 62 -10.96 -4.83 4.33
C SER A 62 -10.62 -4.65 2.85
N LYS A 63 -9.89 -3.58 2.51
CA LYS A 63 -9.49 -3.30 1.13
C LYS A 63 -8.16 -3.98 0.86
N GLY A 64 -8.17 -5.05 0.06
CA GLY A 64 -6.93 -5.75 -0.31
C GLY A 64 -6.26 -6.60 0.77
N ALA A 65 -6.67 -6.45 2.03
CA ALA A 65 -6.24 -7.24 3.16
C ALA A 65 -7.39 -7.49 4.14
N PRO A 66 -7.34 -8.57 4.94
CA PRO A 66 -8.30 -8.80 6.01
C PRO A 66 -8.33 -7.67 7.03
N LYS A 67 -9.49 -7.47 7.64
CA LYS A 67 -9.66 -6.50 8.71
C LYS A 67 -8.71 -6.80 9.87
N ASN A 68 -7.87 -5.83 10.23
CA ASN A 68 -6.94 -5.98 11.36
C ASN A 68 -6.77 -4.66 12.11
N TYR A 69 -7.45 -4.53 13.25
CA TYR A 69 -7.41 -3.32 14.07
C TYR A 69 -6.05 -3.03 14.70
N VAL A 70 -5.21 -4.06 14.90
CA VAL A 70 -3.86 -3.86 15.44
C VAL A 70 -3.00 -3.18 14.38
N ILE A 71 -3.01 -3.70 13.15
CA ILE A 71 -2.26 -3.09 12.05
C ILE A 71 -2.83 -1.69 11.72
N ALA A 72 -4.15 -1.53 11.78
CA ALA A 72 -4.79 -0.23 11.58
C ALA A 72 -4.46 0.82 12.65
N TYR A 73 -4.18 0.39 13.88
CA TYR A 73 -3.74 1.30 14.94
C TYR A 73 -2.25 1.62 14.87
N VAL A 74 -1.44 0.67 14.38
CA VAL A 74 0.02 0.81 14.27
C VAL A 74 0.43 1.79 13.17
N TRP A 75 -0.36 1.91 12.09
CA TRP A 75 -0.08 2.73 10.93
C TRP A 75 -1.08 3.87 10.76
#